data_AF-A0A948RIN8-F1
#
_entry.id   AF-A0A948RIN8-F1
#
_cell.length_a   1.000
_cell.length_b   1.000
_cell.length_c   1.000
_cell.angle_alpha   90.00
_cell.angle_beta   90.00
_cell.angle_gamma   90.00
#
_symmetry.space_group_name_H-M   'P 1'
#
loop_
_entity.id
_entity.type
_entity.pdbx_description
1 polymer ?
#
loop_
_entity_poly.entity_id
_entity_poly.type
_entity_poly.pdbx_seq_one_letter_code
_entity_poly.pdbx_strand_id
1 'polypeptide(L)' 'INLLRCIYCGFCEDACPTEAIVLGDQYELTFTGRRAAIYTKDMFIEPVPAAGKPTPQKTEPGMFTRSVPEMKDPSD' A
#
# COMPACT_ATOMS: atom_id res chain seq x y z
N ILE A 1 2.65 -0.35 -10.57
CA ILE A 1 3.68 -0.79 -9.59
C ILE A 1 4.36 -2.04 -10.13
N ASN A 2 5.69 -2.15 -10.02
CA ASN A 2 6.40 -3.37 -10.40
C ASN A 2 6.59 -4.27 -9.17
N LEU A 3 5.79 -5.33 -9.06
CA LEU A 3 5.77 -6.23 -7.90
C LEU A 3 7.03 -7.10 -7.78
N LEU A 4 7.85 -7.21 -8.83
CA LEU A 4 9.17 -7.87 -8.75
C LEU A 4 10.26 -6.97 -8.14
N ARG A 5 10.01 -5.66 -8.04
CA ARG A 5 10.91 -4.68 -7.41
C ARG A 5 10.37 -4.14 -6.09
N CYS A 6 9.08 -4.30 -5.85
CA CYS A 6 8.48 -3.99 -4.57
C CYS A 6 9.04 -4.93 -3.50
N ILE A 7 9.48 -4.37 -2.38
CA ILE A 7 9.95 -5.13 -1.22
C ILE A 7 8.86 -5.24 -0.13
N TYR A 8 7.64 -4.79 -0.43
CA TYR A 8 6.48 -4.83 0.47
C TYR A 8 6.72 -4.15 1.83
N CYS A 9 7.48 -3.06 1.84
CA CYS A 9 7.83 -2.35 3.07
C CYS A 9 6.72 -1.47 3.65
N GLY A 10 5.59 -1.28 2.96
CA GLY A 10 4.49 -0.42 3.42
C GLY A 10 4.72 1.09 3.34
N PHE A 11 5.92 1.57 2.99
CA PHE A 11 6.22 3.01 2.96
C PHE A 11 5.36 3.82 1.97
N CYS A 12 4.81 3.20 0.93
CA CYS A 12 3.91 3.88 0.01
C CYS A 12 2.55 4.22 0.66
N GLU A 13 2.06 3.38 1.57
CA GLU A 13 0.85 3.62 2.35
C GLU A 13 1.09 4.77 3.33
N ASP A 14 2.23 4.71 4.04
CA ASP A 14 2.63 5.76 4.99
C ASP A 14 2.86 7.11 4.32
N ALA A 15 3.44 7.13 3.12
CA ALA A 15 3.70 8.36 2.39
C ALA A 15 2.44 8.97 1.79
N CYS A 16 1.31 8.24 1.75
CA CYS A 16 0.09 8.71 1.09
C CYS A 16 -0.77 9.57 2.04
N PRO A 17 -0.87 10.90 1.82
CA PRO A 17 -1.64 11.78 2.70
C PRO A 17 -3.16 11.67 2.49
N THR A 18 -3.60 10.93 1.48
CA THR A 18 -5.00 10.82 1.08
C THR A 18 -5.57 9.41 1.14
N GLU A 19 -4.80 8.46 1.71
CA GLU A 19 -5.16 7.03 1.77
C GLU A 19 -5.55 6.44 0.41
N ALA A 20 -4.86 6.84 -0.66
CA ALA A 20 -5.14 6.34 -2.01
C ALA A 20 -4.54 4.96 -2.29
N ILE A 21 -3.55 4.53 -1.50
CA ILE A 21 -2.88 3.25 -1.62
C ILE A 21 -2.69 2.65 -0.23
N VAL A 22 -2.99 1.36 -0.11
CA VAL A 22 -2.88 0.57 1.11
C VAL A 22 -2.22 -0.76 0.74
N LEU A 23 -1.35 -1.28 1.61
CA LEU A 23 -0.80 -2.62 1.43
C LEU A 23 -1.80 -3.63 1.97
N GLY A 24 -2.49 -4.33 1.07
CA GLY A 24 -3.46 -5.36 1.42
C GLY A 24 -2.81 -6.61 2.05
N ASP A 25 -3.66 -7.52 2.52
CA ASP A 25 -3.31 -8.80 3.13
C ASP A 25 -3.06 -9.93 2.11
N GLN A 26 -3.12 -9.62 0.82
CA GLN A 26 -2.98 -10.60 -0.25
C GLN A 26 -1.51 -11.03 -0.42
N TYR A 27 -1.17 -12.21 0.09
CA TYR A 27 0.18 -12.79 -0.01
C TYR A 27 0.31 -13.89 -1.07
N GLU A 28 -0.80 -14.44 -1.57
CA GLU A 28 -0.83 -15.58 -2.51
C GLU A 28 -0.61 -15.15 -3.97
N LEU A 29 0.42 -14.34 -4.22
CA LEU A 29 0.72 -13.79 -5.54
C LEU A 29 1.73 -14.68 -6.28
N THR A 30 1.27 -15.41 -7.28
CA THR A 30 2.14 -16.18 -8.19
C THR A 30 2.03 -15.64 -9.62
N PHE A 31 3.17 -15.56 -10.31
CA PHE A 31 3.24 -15.03 -11.67
C PHE A 31 3.95 -16.02 -12.59
N THR A 32 3.38 -16.29 -13.76
CA THR A 32 3.98 -17.17 -14.77
C THR A 32 4.96 -16.46 -15.71
N GLY A 33 5.03 -15.13 -15.63
CA GLY A 33 5.94 -14.32 -16.44
C GLY A 33 6.19 -12.92 -15.86
N ARG A 34 7.33 -12.33 -16.19
CA ARG A 34 7.77 -11.04 -15.61
C ARG A 34 6.80 -9.89 -15.85
N ARG A 35 6.17 -9.84 -17.03
CA ARG A 35 5.19 -8.80 -17.38
C ARG A 35 3.93 -8.91 -16.52
N ALA A 36 3.53 -10.11 -16.12
CA ALA A 36 2.34 -10.32 -15.28
C ALA A 36 2.51 -9.71 -13.88
N ALA A 37 3.75 -9.53 -13.42
CA ALA A 37 4.06 -8.90 -12.13
C ALA A 37 4.18 -7.36 -12.20
N ILE A 38 3.89 -6.74 -13.35
CA ILE A 38 3.87 -5.28 -13.50
C ILE A 38 2.41 -4.85 -13.57
N TYR A 39 1.90 -4.34 -12.46
CA TYR A 39 0.51 -3.93 -12.35
C TYR A 39 0.33 -2.49 -12.80
N THR A 40 -0.68 -2.25 -13.62
CA THR A 40 -1.08 -0.90 -14.07
C THR A 40 -2.02 -0.25 -13.07
N LYS A 41 -2.30 1.05 -13.24
CA LYS A 41 -3.26 1.78 -12.40
C LYS A 41 -4.61 1.08 -12.34
N ASP A 42 -5.13 0.67 -13.49
CA ASP A 42 -6.47 0.08 -13.61
C ASP A 42 -6.58 -1.26 -12.87
N MET A 43 -5.46 -1.99 -12.71
CA MET A 43 -5.41 -3.22 -11.92
C MET A 43 -5.46 -3.00 -10.40
N PHE A 44 -5.20 -1.78 -9.93
CA PHE A 44 -5.25 -1.41 -8.51
C PHE A 44 -6.52 -0.67 -8.11
N ILE A 45 -7.38 -0.32 -9.07
CA ILE A 45 -8.62 0.39 -8.75
C ILE A 45 -9.63 -0.60 -8.21
N GLU A 46 -9.98 -0.44 -6.94
CA GLU A 46 -11.07 -1.17 -6.29
C GLU A 46 -12.28 -0.26 -6.04
N PRO A 47 -13.51 -0.80 -6.10
CA PRO A 47 -14.71 -0.05 -5.76
C PRO A 47 -14.73 0.28 -4.26
N VAL A 48 -15.24 1.45 -3.92
CA VAL A 48 -15.40 1.86 -2.52
C VAL A 48 -16.41 0.93 -1.85
N PRO A 49 -16.06 0.25 -0.74
CA PRO A 49 -16.99 -0.58 0.02
C PRO A 49 -18.18 0.25 0.51
N ALA A 50 -19.35 -0.37 0.71
CA ALA A 50 -20.57 0.35 1.11
C ALA A 50 -20.44 1.14 2.43
N ALA A 51 -19.58 0.69 3.34
CA ALA A 51 -19.24 1.39 4.59
C ALA A 51 -17.88 2.12 4.54
N GLY A 52 -17.22 2.12 3.38
CA GLY A 52 -15.91 2.72 3.18
C GLY A 52 -15.99 4.22 2.90
N LYS A 53 -14.92 4.94 3.23
CA LYS A 53 -14.77 6.36 2.86
C LYS A 53 -14.12 6.44 1.47
N PRO A 54 -14.63 7.29 0.57
CA PRO A 54 -14.00 7.49 -0.75
C PRO A 54 -12.69 8.27 -0.61
N THR A 55 -11.78 8.07 -1.57
CA THR A 55 -10.56 8.87 -1.70
C THR A 55 -10.80 10.11 -2.57
N PRO A 56 -10.10 11.23 -2.33
CA PRO A 56 -9.04 11.42 -1.35
C PRO A 56 -9.56 11.63 0.07
N GLN A 57 -9.06 10.84 1.03
CA GLN A 57 -9.24 11.11 2.45
C GLN A 57 -8.27 12.21 2.90
N LYS A 58 -8.42 12.72 4.13
CA LYS A 58 -7.42 13.59 4.78
C LYS A 58 -6.90 12.87 6.02
N THR A 59 -5.62 12.50 6.03
CA THR A 59 -4.96 11.95 7.23
C THR A 59 -4.28 13.08 8.00
N GLU A 60 -4.36 13.03 9.33
CA GLU A 60 -3.59 13.95 10.18
C GLU A 60 -2.11 13.54 10.15
N PRO A 61 -1.17 14.47 9.95
CA PRO A 61 0.26 14.15 9.97
C PRO A 61 0.65 13.48 11.30
N GLY A 62 1.28 12.31 11.24
CA GLY A 62 1.67 11.58 12.45
C GLY A 62 0.70 10.45 12.86
N MET A 63 -0.52 10.43 12.33
CA MET A 63 -1.46 9.32 12.55
C MET A 63 -1.37 8.36 11.38
N PHE A 64 -0.87 7.15 11.67
CA PHE A 64 -0.73 6.14 10.66
C PHE A 64 -1.20 4.81 11.25
N THR A 65 -2.15 4.15 10.61
CA THR A 65 -2.75 2.87 11.02
C THR A 65 -1.83 1.67 10.71
N ARG A 66 -0.51 1.86 10.83
CA ARG A 66 0.53 1.16 10.04
C ARG A 66 0.65 -0.32 10.33
N SER A 67 0.88 -1.08 9.25
CA SER A 67 1.46 -2.43 9.27
C SER A 67 2.99 -2.44 9.43
N VAL A 68 3.65 -1.29 9.26
CA VAL A 68 5.11 -1.15 9.36
C VAL A 68 5.50 -0.97 10.82
N PRO A 69 6.34 -1.85 11.40
CA PRO A 69 6.89 -1.62 12.73
C PRO A 69 7.69 -0.32 12.74
N GLU A 70 7.46 0.55 13.73
CA GLU A 70 8.35 1.69 13.94
C GLU A 70 9.76 1.16 14.25
N MET A 71 10.64 1.22 13.26
CA MET A 71 12.06 0.91 13.43
C MET A 71 12.68 2.07 14.20
N LYS A 72 12.71 1.93 15.54
CA LYS A 72 13.43 2.87 16.41
C LYS A 72 14.89 2.86 16.01
N ASP A 73 15.47 4.06 15.89
CA ASP A 73 16.89 4.23 15.60
C ASP A 73 17.70 3.53 16.73
N PRO A 74 18.68 2.65 16.43
CA PRO A 74 19.42 1.89 17.44
C PRO A 74 20.38 2.74 18.32
N SER A 75 20.10 4.03 18.47
CA SER A 75 20.83 4.95 19.34
C SER A 75 19.94 5.41 20.50
N ASP A 76 19.51 4.42 21.30
CA ASP A 76 19.18 4.51 22.73
C ASP A 76 19.60 3.20 23.43
#